data_AF-A0A397UGG2-F1
#
_entry.id   AF-A0A397UGG2-F1
#
_cell.length_a   1.000
_cell.length_b   1.000
_cell.length_c   1.000
_cell.angle_alpha   90.00
_cell.angle_beta   90.00
_cell.angle_gamma   90.00
#
_symmetry.space_group_name_H-M   'P 1'
#
loop_
_entity.id
_entity.type
_entity.pdbx_description
1 polymer ?
#
loop_
_entity_poly.entity_id
_entity_poly.type
_entity_poly.pdbx_seq_one_letter_code
_entity_poly.pdbx_strand_id
1 'polypeptide(L)'
;MFLPTGYSTSVPPSQELCDNCFKPLSEKGDSTVLICGHGFHWHCYDKMEYGCRHCEQYYKNGIYKNVNSFLKRLEKGANNITEEDGIEESQDSEETDEDTEEHEYIQERDERDVLKLQNALEEVDKWQ
;
A
#
# COMPACT_ATOMS: atom_id res chain seq x y z
N MET A 1 10.05 21.13 11.68
CA MET A 1 10.60 20.23 10.65
C MET A 1 9.43 19.40 10.17
N PHE A 2 8.89 19.68 8.99
CA PHE A 2 7.83 18.85 8.41
C PHE A 2 8.53 17.68 7.73
N LEU A 3 8.36 16.47 8.27
CA LEU A 3 8.72 15.28 7.51
C LEU A 3 7.86 15.30 6.23
N PRO A 4 8.41 15.03 5.03
CA PRO A 4 7.56 14.79 3.88
C PRO A 4 6.53 13.74 4.29
N THR A 5 5.28 13.89 3.81
CA THR A 5 4.20 12.91 3.98
C THR A 5 4.71 11.57 3.48
N GLY A 6 5.35 10.84 4.39
CA GLY A 6 6.15 9.68 4.06
C GLY A 6 5.19 8.62 3.59
N TYR A 7 5.50 8.02 2.44
CA TYR A 7 4.78 6.86 1.98
C TYR A 7 4.67 5.84 3.13
N SER A 8 3.44 5.45 3.45
CA SER A 8 3.15 4.55 4.56
C SER A 8 3.97 3.27 4.38
N THR A 9 4.69 2.88 5.42
CA THR A 9 5.46 1.65 5.47
C THR A 9 5.38 1.11 6.89
N SER A 10 5.46 -0.20 7.04
CA SER A 10 5.59 -0.83 8.36
C SER A 10 7.00 -0.70 8.93
N VAL A 11 7.98 -0.29 8.11
CA VAL A 11 9.39 -0.18 8.49
C VAL A 11 9.77 1.30 8.56
N PRO A 12 9.88 1.92 9.75
CA PRO A 12 10.25 3.32 9.85
C PRO A 12 11.66 3.57 9.29
N PRO A 13 11.92 4.74 8.68
CA PRO A 13 13.26 5.10 8.23
C PRO A 13 14.30 5.06 9.35
N SER A 14 15.45 4.49 9.04
CA SER A 14 16.58 4.43 9.98
C SER A 14 17.32 5.76 9.99
N GLN A 15 17.30 6.48 11.11
CA GLN A 15 18.01 7.75 11.23
C GLN A 15 19.51 7.55 11.02
N GLU A 16 20.10 8.30 10.08
CA GLU A 16 21.53 8.32 9.74
C GLU A 16 22.12 6.98 9.27
N LEU A 17 21.30 5.94 9.09
CA LEU A 17 21.72 4.61 8.67
C LEU A 17 21.08 4.24 7.32
N CYS A 18 21.78 3.40 6.57
CA CYS A 18 21.26 2.78 5.36
C CYS A 18 20.18 1.75 5.70
N ASP A 19 18.97 1.93 5.19
CA ASP A 19 17.81 1.04 5.38
C ASP A 19 17.96 -0.33 4.69
N ASN A 20 19.06 -0.54 3.96
CA ASN A 20 19.45 -1.84 3.41
C ASN A 20 20.50 -2.58 4.23
N CYS A 21 21.64 -1.93 4.52
CA CYS A 21 22.80 -2.60 5.13
C CYS A 21 23.05 -2.18 6.59
N PHE A 22 22.26 -1.26 7.13
CA PHE A 22 22.31 -0.75 8.51
C PHE A 22 23.65 -0.12 8.92
N LYS A 23 24.47 0.29 7.93
CA LYS A 23 25.69 1.06 8.17
C LYS A 23 25.40 2.56 8.05
N PRO A 24 26.18 3.43 8.71
CA PRO A 24 26.03 4.87 8.61
C PRO A 24 26.02 5.36 7.17
N LEU A 25 25.09 6.25 6.84
CA LEU A 25 25.12 7.02 5.61
C LEU A 25 26.28 8.01 5.70
N SER A 26 27.09 8.14 4.64
CA SER A 26 28.18 9.13 4.69
C SER A 26 27.69 10.49 4.22
N GLU A 27 28.18 11.51 4.92
CA GLU A 27 27.98 12.93 4.56
C GLU A 27 28.69 13.33 3.26
N LYS A 28 29.56 12.47 2.71
CA LYS A 28 30.39 12.76 1.53
C LYS A 28 29.68 12.51 0.19
N GLY A 29 28.36 12.30 0.21
CA GLY A 29 27.53 12.17 -1.00
C GLY A 29 27.48 10.77 -1.62
N ASP A 30 27.86 9.73 -0.88
CA ASP A 30 27.73 8.32 -1.29
C ASP A 30 26.37 7.70 -0.90
N SER A 31 25.43 8.54 -0.47
CA SER A 31 24.11 8.17 0.01
C SER A 31 23.02 9.08 -0.55
N THR A 32 21.78 8.57 -0.51
CA THR A 32 20.57 9.28 -0.89
C THR A 32 19.50 9.02 0.15
N VAL A 33 18.65 10.03 0.41
CA VAL A 33 17.42 9.87 1.20
C VAL A 33 16.26 10.12 0.26
N LEU A 34 15.38 9.12 0.16
CA LEU A 34 14.23 9.16 -0.73
C LEU A 34 13.10 10.01 -0.13
N ILE A 35 12.12 10.37 -0.95
CA ILE A 35 10.93 11.11 -0.51
C ILE A 35 10.11 10.36 0.58
N CYS A 36 10.17 9.02 0.62
CA CYS A 36 9.58 8.22 1.71
C CYS A 36 10.33 8.35 3.05
N GLY A 37 11.48 9.04 3.06
CA GLY A 37 12.33 9.22 4.24
C GLY A 37 13.40 8.12 4.41
N HIS A 38 13.31 6.98 3.72
CA HIS A 38 14.35 5.94 3.79
C HIS A 38 15.64 6.39 3.13
N GLY A 39 16.76 6.11 3.81
CA GLY A 39 18.10 6.44 3.38
C GLY A 39 18.87 5.21 2.91
N PHE A 40 19.64 5.35 1.82
CA PHE A 40 20.44 4.27 1.25
C PHE A 40 21.80 4.76 0.77
N HIS A 41 22.84 3.92 0.87
CA HIS A 41 24.04 4.10 0.04
C HIS A 41 23.67 3.92 -1.43
N TRP A 42 24.32 4.64 -2.35
CA TRP A 42 24.06 4.49 -3.79
C TRP A 42 24.20 3.05 -4.29
N HIS A 43 25.25 2.33 -3.84
CA HIS A 43 25.43 0.91 -4.18
C HIS A 43 24.35 -0.01 -3.57
N CYS A 44 23.76 0.38 -2.43
CA CYS A 44 22.63 -0.36 -1.89
C CYS A 44 21.35 -0.06 -2.68
N TYR A 45 21.18 1.18 -3.11
CA TYR A 45 20.01 1.63 -3.86
C TYR A 45 19.97 1.05 -5.29
N ASP A 46 21.11 1.00 -5.96
CA ASP A 46 21.30 0.37 -7.27
C ASP A 46 20.94 -1.12 -7.25
N LYS A 47 21.34 -1.85 -6.19
CA LYS A 47 20.96 -3.26 -5.99
C LYS A 47 19.47 -3.50 -5.82
N MET A 48 18.69 -2.46 -5.53
CA MET A 48 17.24 -2.52 -5.40
C MET A 48 16.55 -1.85 -6.61
N GLU A 49 17.27 -1.72 -7.73
CA GLU A 49 16.78 -1.10 -8.97
C GLU A 49 16.16 0.29 -8.76
N TYR A 50 16.71 1.05 -7.80
CA TYR A 50 16.24 2.38 -7.44
C TYR A 50 14.80 2.40 -6.88
N GLY A 51 14.31 1.27 -6.38
CA GLY A 51 13.05 1.15 -5.61
C GLY A 51 13.27 1.18 -4.10
N CYS A 52 12.34 1.78 -3.36
CA CYS A 52 12.28 1.59 -1.91
C CYS A 52 11.55 0.28 -1.59
N ARG A 53 12.29 -0.79 -1.33
CA ARG A 53 11.72 -2.12 -1.00
C ARG A 53 10.71 -2.08 0.15
N HIS A 54 10.90 -1.19 1.13
CA HIS A 54 10.05 -1.11 2.32
C HIS A 54 8.69 -0.51 2.02
N CYS A 55 8.64 0.48 1.14
CA CYS A 55 7.39 1.07 0.65
C CYS A 55 6.73 0.14 -0.36
N GLU A 56 7.51 -0.45 -1.26
CA GLU A 56 7.00 -1.39 -2.25
C GLU A 56 6.33 -2.61 -1.60
N GLN A 57 6.97 -3.22 -0.60
CA GLN A 57 6.37 -4.31 0.15
C GLN A 57 5.08 -3.90 0.87
N TYR A 58 5.04 -2.67 1.41
CA TYR A 58 3.83 -2.15 2.01
C TYR A 58 2.69 -2.03 0.98
N TYR A 59 2.97 -1.51 -0.21
CA TYR A 59 1.99 -1.43 -1.28
C TYR A 59 1.52 -2.80 -1.76
N LYS A 60 2.45 -3.73 -2.01
CA LYS A 60 2.14 -5.13 -2.34
C LYS A 60 1.14 -5.68 -1.32
N ASN A 61 1.48 -5.61 -0.04
CA ASN A 61 0.64 -6.12 1.04
C ASN A 61 -0.75 -5.44 1.09
N GLY A 62 -0.80 -4.11 0.92
CA GLY A 62 -2.05 -3.36 0.88
C GLY A 62 -2.94 -3.75 -0.30
N ILE A 63 -2.36 -3.90 -1.49
CA ILE A 63 -3.07 -4.35 -2.70
C ILE A 63 -3.63 -5.76 -2.48
N TYR A 64 -2.81 -6.71 -1.99
CA TYR A 64 -3.28 -8.07 -1.69
C TYR A 64 -4.40 -8.08 -0.67
N LYS A 65 -4.26 -7.34 0.45
CA LYS A 65 -5.29 -7.27 1.50
C LYS A 65 -6.60 -6.74 0.92
N ASN A 66 -6.55 -5.63 0.18
CA ASN A 66 -7.73 -4.95 -0.31
C ASN A 66 -8.42 -5.71 -1.44
N VAL A 67 -7.67 -6.23 -2.42
CA VAL A 67 -8.24 -7.00 -3.53
C VAL A 67 -8.83 -8.31 -3.02
N ASN A 68 -8.15 -9.05 -2.13
CA ASN A 68 -8.70 -10.29 -1.59
C ASN A 68 -9.93 -10.04 -0.70
N SER A 69 -9.95 -8.97 0.10
CA SER A 69 -11.16 -8.56 0.83
C SER A 69 -12.31 -8.27 -0.14
N PHE A 70 -12.05 -7.52 -1.21
CA PHE A 70 -13.06 -7.20 -2.22
C PHE A 70 -13.59 -8.47 -2.92
N LEU A 71 -12.72 -9.37 -3.37
CA LEU A 71 -13.11 -10.63 -4.00
C LEU A 71 -13.96 -11.50 -3.06
N LYS A 72 -13.59 -11.61 -1.77
CA LYS A 72 -14.39 -12.34 -0.78
C LYS A 72 -15.80 -11.75 -0.62
N ARG A 73 -15.95 -10.42 -0.64
CA ARG A 73 -17.26 -9.76 -0.58
C ARG A 73 -18.09 -10.02 -1.84
N LEU A 74 -17.46 -10.01 -3.02
CA LEU A 74 -18.13 -10.40 -4.27
C LEU A 74 -18.62 -11.85 -4.24
N GLU A 75 -17.87 -12.77 -3.62
CA GLU A 75 -18.27 -14.17 -3.46
C GLU A 75 -19.43 -14.36 -2.47
N LYS A 76 -19.42 -13.64 -1.34
CA LYS A 76 -20.46 -13.71 -0.31
C LYS A 76 -21.79 -13.07 -0.70
N GLY A 77 -21.77 -12.10 -1.63
CA GLY A 77 -22.91 -11.26 -2.00
C GLY A 77 -23.20 -10.16 -0.97
N ALA A 78 -23.85 -9.07 -1.41
CA ALA A 78 -24.03 -7.83 -0.63
C ALA A 78 -24.70 -8.03 0.75
N ASN A 79 -25.54 -9.05 0.90
CA ASN A 79 -26.35 -9.28 2.10
C ASN A 79 -25.61 -10.00 3.25
N ASN A 80 -24.32 -10.33 3.09
CA ASN A 80 -23.54 -11.10 4.08
C ASN A 80 -22.23 -10.40 4.50
N ILE A 81 -22.12 -9.09 4.29
CA ILE A 81 -20.92 -8.31 4.65
C ILE A 81 -20.90 -8.05 6.16
N THR A 82 -19.79 -8.35 6.82
CA THR A 82 -19.58 -8.07 8.26
C THR A 82 -18.38 -7.14 8.49
N GLU A 83 -18.25 -6.58 9.70
CA GLU A 83 -17.07 -5.77 10.11
C GLU A 83 -15.73 -6.52 9.90
N GLU A 84 -15.77 -7.86 9.96
CA GLU A 84 -14.63 -8.74 9.74
C GLU A 84 -14.14 -8.77 8.28
N ASP A 85 -14.95 -8.29 7.32
CA ASP A 85 -14.58 -8.19 5.90
C ASP A 85 -13.66 -6.99 5.60
N GLY A 86 -13.25 -6.23 6.63
CA GLY A 86 -12.14 -5.28 6.57
C GLY A 86 -12.52 -3.91 6.01
N ILE A 87 -13.76 -3.47 6.19
CA ILE A 87 -14.16 -2.07 6.02
C ILE A 87 -13.65 -1.33 7.27
N GLU A 88 -12.38 -0.92 7.26
CA GLU A 88 -11.94 0.14 8.17
C GLU A 88 -12.61 1.43 7.68
N GLU A 89 -13.72 1.83 8.30
CA GLU A 89 -14.25 3.18 8.13
C GLU A 89 -13.10 4.15 8.42
N SER A 90 -12.67 4.89 7.40
CA SER A 90 -11.73 5.97 7.60
C SER A 90 -12.34 6.94 8.61
N GLN A 91 -11.78 7.03 9.81
CA GLN A 91 -12.19 7.98 10.85
C GLN A 91 -11.82 9.43 10.51
N ASP A 92 -11.95 9.83 9.24
CA ASP A 92 -11.75 11.19 8.75
C ASP A 92 -13.03 11.68 8.04
N SER A 93 -14.17 11.47 8.69
CA SER A 93 -15.38 12.21 8.37
C SER A 93 -15.71 13.05 9.59
N GLU A 94 -15.31 14.33 9.56
CA GLU A 94 -16.08 15.35 10.26
C GLU A 94 -17.53 15.16 9.83
N GLU A 95 -18.40 14.88 10.80
CA GLU A 95 -19.82 14.62 10.59
C GLU A 95 -20.45 15.77 9.79
N THR A 96 -20.75 15.52 8.52
CA THR A 96 -21.75 16.28 7.77
C THR A 96 -22.91 15.35 7.48
N ASP A 97 -23.92 15.41 8.35
CA ASP A 97 -25.28 14.93 8.11
C ASP A 97 -25.81 15.57 6.82
N GLU A 98 -25.77 14.86 5.71
CA GLU A 98 -26.60 15.15 4.54
C GLU A 98 -26.93 13.84 3.80
N ASP A 99 -28.10 13.27 4.15
CA ASP A 99 -29.03 12.51 3.31
C ASP A 99 -28.40 11.57 2.26
N THR A 100 -27.93 10.40 2.71
CA THR A 100 -27.62 9.28 1.79
C THR A 100 -28.91 8.54 1.43
N GLU A 101 -29.51 8.94 0.31
CA GLU A 101 -30.44 8.09 -0.46
C GLU A 101 -29.82 6.70 -0.65
N GLU A 102 -30.60 5.65 -0.35
CA GLU A 102 -30.25 4.24 -0.56
C GLU A 102 -29.89 3.99 -2.04
N HIS A 103 -28.61 4.03 -2.36
CA HIS A 103 -28.11 3.58 -3.66
C HIS A 103 -27.94 2.05 -3.62
N GLU A 104 -29.03 1.30 -3.80
CA GLU A 104 -28.97 -0.12 -4.18
C GLU A 104 -28.43 -0.23 -5.63
N TYR A 105 -27.11 -0.14 -5.79
CA TYR A 105 -26.43 -0.63 -6.99
C TYR A 105 -25.89 -2.03 -6.72
N ILE A 106 -26.75 -3.04 -6.92
CA ILE A 106 -26.28 -4.42 -7.07
C ILE A 106 -25.60 -4.50 -8.44
N GLN A 107 -24.29 -4.25 -8.49
CA GLN A 107 -23.51 -4.63 -9.66
C GLN A 107 -23.53 -6.16 -9.74
N GLU A 108 -24.19 -6.70 -10.76
CA GLU A 108 -24.02 -8.11 -11.13
C GLU A 108 -22.52 -8.39 -11.25
N ARG A 109 -22.08 -9.49 -10.62
CA ARG A 109 -20.69 -9.94 -10.66
C ARG A 109 -20.27 -10.15 -12.12
N ASP A 110 -19.49 -9.23 -12.69
CA ASP A 110 -18.84 -9.45 -13.98
C ASP A 110 -17.60 -10.33 -13.75
N GLU A 111 -17.68 -11.60 -14.17
CA GLU A 111 -16.56 -12.54 -14.09
C GLU A 111 -15.29 -12.01 -14.77
N ARG A 112 -15.43 -11.12 -15.76
CA ARG A 112 -14.28 -10.47 -16.41
C ARG A 112 -13.54 -9.53 -15.46
N ASP A 113 -14.24 -8.84 -14.57
CA ASP A 113 -13.62 -7.93 -13.62
C ASP A 113 -12.91 -8.69 -12.49
N VAL A 114 -13.47 -9.82 -12.06
CA VAL A 114 -12.77 -10.77 -11.16
C VAL A 114 -11.48 -11.27 -11.79
N LEU A 115 -11.52 -11.69 -13.06
CA LEU A 115 -10.34 -12.18 -13.77
C LEU A 115 -9.28 -11.08 -13.95
N LYS A 116 -9.68 -9.84 -14.25
CA LYS A 116 -8.75 -8.69 -14.33
C LYS A 116 -8.05 -8.45 -13.00
N LEU A 117 -8.77 -8.52 -11.88
CA LEU A 117 -8.19 -8.33 -10.55
C LEU A 117 -7.21 -9.45 -10.19
N GLN A 118 -7.53 -10.71 -10.53
CA GLN A 118 -6.62 -11.84 -10.33
C GLN A 118 -5.35 -11.68 -11.15
N ASN A 119 -5.47 -11.34 -12.45
CA ASN A 119 -4.30 -11.07 -13.30
C ASN A 119 -3.47 -9.89 -12.76
N ALA A 120 -4.12 -8.84 -12.26
CA ALA A 120 -3.43 -7.70 -11.67
C ALA A 120 -2.62 -8.09 -10.42
N LEU A 121 -3.13 -9.01 -9.59
CA LEU A 121 -2.36 -9.56 -8.47
C LEU A 121 -1.13 -10.34 -8.96
N GLU A 122 -1.26 -11.16 -10.00
CA GLU A 122 -0.11 -11.87 -10.59
C GLU A 122 0.95 -10.90 -11.13
N GLU A 123 0.57 -9.73 -11.66
CA GLU A 123 1.53 -8.71 -12.08
C GLU A 123 2.20 -8.01 -10.88
N VAL A 124 1.49 -7.83 -9.76
CA VAL A 124 2.05 -7.26 -8.52
C VAL A 124 3.09 -8.19 -7.89
N ASP A 125 2.90 -9.50 -7.97
CA ASP A 125 3.89 -10.51 -7.52
C ASP A 125 5.22 -10.41 -8.29
N LYS A 126 5.22 -9.83 -9.49
CA LYS A 126 6.42 -9.65 -10.31
C LYS A 126 7.19 -8.38 -9.99
N TRP A 127 6.61 -7.47 -9.20
CA TRP A 127 7.34 -6.29 -8.72
C TRP A 127 8.50 -6.78 -7.81
N GLN A 128 9.67 -6.14 -7.84
CA GLN A 128 10.92 -6.67 -7.26
C GLN A 128 11.04 -6.55 -5.73
#